data_AF-A0A8S2VDP7-F1
#
_entry.id   AF-A0A8S2VDP7-F1
#
_cell.length_a   1.000
_cell.length_b   1.000
_cell.length_c   1.000
_cell.angle_alpha   90.00
_cell.angle_beta   90.00
_cell.angle_gamma   90.00
#
_symmetry.space_group_name_H-M   'P 1'
#
loop_
_entity.id
_entity.type
_entity.pdbx_description
1 polymer ?
#
loop_
_entity_poly.entity_id
_entity_poly.type
_entity_poly.pdbx_seq_one_letter_code
_entity_poly.pdbx_strand_id
1 'polypeptide(L)' 'NYAVTVMIGGEPYTLGLFDTAGQEDYDRLRPLSYPQTDVFLVCFSVVSPSSFENVREKVRK' A
#
# COMPACT_ATOMS: atom_id res chain seq x y z
N ASN A 1 0.93 11.61 -0.28
CA ASN A 1 0.06 11.73 0.91
C ASN A 1 -1.15 12.51 0.49
N TYR A 2 -2.32 11.89 0.55
CA TYR A 2 -3.61 12.47 0.20
C TYR A 2 -4.64 12.02 1.23
N ALA A 3 -5.56 12.89 1.62
CA ALA A 3 -6.60 12.56 2.58
C ALA A 3 -7.98 12.86 1.99
N VAL A 4 -8.94 11.97 2.22
CA VAL A 4 -10.33 12.12 1.76
C VAL A 4 -11.28 11.64 2.85
N THR A 5 -12.37 12.36 3.04
CA THR A 5 -13.46 11.93 3.93
C THR A 5 -14.53 11.22 3.11
N VAL A 6 -14.94 10.04 3.55
CA VAL A 6 -15.97 9.20 2.93
C VAL A 6 -17.05 8.84 3.94
N MET A 7 -18.29 8.64 3.48
CA MET A 7 -19.40 8.20 4.32
C MET A 7 -19.54 6.68 4.24
N ILE A 8 -19.46 5.98 5.37
CA ILE A 8 -19.64 4.53 5.46
C ILE A 8 -20.73 4.26 6.50
N GLY A 9 -21.86 3.67 6.06
CA GLY A 9 -22.98 3.40 6.97
C GLY A 9 -23.62 4.65 7.58
N GLY A 10 -23.46 5.83 6.96
CA GLY A 10 -23.95 7.10 7.50
C GLY A 10 -22.98 7.83 8.43
N GLU A 11 -21.83 7.21 8.77
CA GLU A 11 -20.78 7.81 9.59
C GLU A 11 -19.61 8.31 8.72
N PRO A 12 -19.00 9.47 9.02
CA PRO A 12 -17.86 9.99 8.28
C PRO A 12 -16.55 9.36 8.73
N TYR A 13 -15.73 8.92 7.77
CA TYR A 13 -14.38 8.40 8.00
C TYR A 13 -13.36 9.14 7.13
N THR A 14 -12.24 9.52 7.73
CA THR A 14 -11.12 10.13 6.98
C THR A 14 -10.10 9.06 6.61
N LEU A 15 -9.92 8.85 5.31
CA LEU A 15 -8.96 7.93 4.75
C LEU A 15 -7.68 8.69 4.38
N GLY A 16 -6.56 8.31 5.00
CA GLY A 16 -5.22 8.74 4.59
C GLY A 16 -4.63 7.75 3.58
N LEU A 17 -4.26 8.24 2.40
CA LEU A 17 -3.64 7.46 1.32
C LEU A 17 -2.15 7.82 1.20
N PHE A 18 -1.32 6.80 1.38
CA PHE A 18 0.13 6.87 1.32
C PHE A 18 0.64 5.95 0.20
N ASP A 19 1.01 6.54 -0.93
CA ASP A 19 1.63 5.82 -2.04
C ASP A 19 3.14 5.63 -1.79
N THR A 20 3.69 4.48 -2.18
CA THR A 20 5.09 4.14 -1.98
C THR A 20 5.72 3.56 -3.25
N ALA A 21 6.99 3.88 -3.48
CA ALA A 21 7.75 3.36 -4.61
C ALA A 21 7.99 1.84 -4.48
N GLY A 22 7.77 1.11 -5.58
CA GLY A 22 7.91 -0.35 -5.65
C GLY A 22 9.31 -0.86 -6.02
N GLN A 23 10.21 0.04 -6.42
CA GLN A 23 11.60 -0.27 -6.76
C GLN A 23 12.40 -0.65 -5.51
N GLU A 24 13.41 -1.50 -5.70
CA GLU A 24 14.25 -2.03 -4.61
C GLU A 24 15.07 -0.93 -3.90
N ASP A 25 15.44 0.14 -4.62
CA ASP A 25 16.13 1.30 -4.05
C ASP A 25 15.38 1.94 -2.87
N TYR A 26 14.06 1.73 -2.79
CA TYR A 26 13.19 2.26 -1.74
C TYR A 26 12.86 1.24 -0.65
N ASP A 27 13.38 0.01 -0.70
CA ASP A 27 13.04 -1.04 0.26
C ASP A 27 13.38 -0.66 1.71
N ARG A 28 14.42 0.14 1.94
CA ARG A 28 14.78 0.65 3.27
C ARG A 28 13.95 1.86 3.71
N LEU A 29 13.38 2.60 2.78
CA LEU A 29 12.58 3.80 3.05
C LEU A 29 11.10 3.46 3.24
N ARG A 30 10.58 2.46 2.53
CA ARG A 30 9.17 2.03 2.58
C ARG A 30 8.68 1.74 4.01
N PRO A 31 9.45 1.07 4.89
CA PRO A 31 9.03 0.82 6.27
C PRO A 31 8.77 2.08 7.10
N LEU A 32 9.33 3.24 6.71
CA LEU A 32 9.07 4.51 7.40
C LEU A 32 7.63 4.99 7.22
N SER A 33 6.90 4.50 6.21
CA SER A 33 5.50 4.82 5.96
C SER A 33 4.50 3.87 6.64
N TYR A 34 4.97 2.79 7.27
CA TYR A 34 4.12 1.75 7.86
C TYR A 34 3.55 2.04 9.26
N PRO A 35 4.22 2.80 10.14
CA PRO A 35 3.66 3.11 11.45
C PRO A 35 2.26 3.74 11.33
N GLN A 36 1.34 3.31 12.20
CA GLN A 36 -0.05 3.79 12.23
C GLN A 36 -0.84 3.51 10.93
N THR A 37 -0.41 2.55 10.10
CA THR A 37 -1.21 2.05 8.97
C THR A 37 -2.23 1.03 9.44
N ASP A 38 -3.51 1.28 9.15
CA ASP A 38 -4.59 0.33 9.46
C ASP A 38 -4.72 -0.77 8.39
N VAL A 39 -4.46 -0.44 7.12
CA VAL A 39 -4.67 -1.33 5.96
C VAL A 39 -3.57 -1.15 4.92
N PHE A 40 -3.08 -2.26 4.37
CA PHE A 40 -2.18 -2.28 3.21
C PHE A 40 -2.91 -2.74 1.95
N LEU A 41 -2.69 -2.04 0.84
CA LEU A 41 -3.08 -2.50 -0.50
C LEU A 41 -1.83 -3.02 -1.21
N VAL A 42 -1.80 -4.33 -1.50
CA VAL A 42 -0.69 -4.95 -2.23
C VAL A 42 -1.13 -5.20 -3.66
N CYS A 43 -0.49 -4.51 -4.60
CA CYS A 43 -0.89 -4.49 -6.01
C CYS A 43 0.05 -5.31 -6.88
N PHE A 44 -0.50 -5.91 -7.94
CA PHE A 44 0.25 -6.53 -9.04
C PHE A 44 -0.48 -6.25 -10.35
N SER A 45 0.19 -6.50 -11.48
CA SER A 45 -0.36 -6.32 -12.82
C SER A 45 -0.72 -7.66 -13.46
N VAL A 46 -1.96 -7.79 -13.94
CA VAL A 46 -2.47 -9.00 -14.60
C VAL A 46 -1.76 -9.33 -15.91
N VAL A 47 -1.12 -8.35 -16.54
CA VAL A 47 -0.31 -8.54 -17.77
C VAL A 47 1.18 -8.72 -17.48
N SER A 48 1.58 -8.74 -16.20
CA SER A 48 2.96 -8.95 -15.78
C SER A 48 3.01 -10.00 -14.66
N PRO A 49 3.05 -11.30 -15.01
CA PRO A 49 3.07 -12.39 -14.03
C PRO A 49 4.17 -12.26 -12.97
N SER A 50 5.34 -11.74 -13.34
CA SER A 50 6.45 -11.50 -12.40
C SER A 50 6.06 -10.53 -11.27
N SER A 51 5.19 -9.56 -11.52
CA SER A 51 4.69 -8.67 -10.47
C SER A 51 3.83 -9.39 -9.43
N PHE A 52 3.13 -10.47 -9.80
CA PHE A 52 2.36 -11.31 -8.88
C PHE A 52 3.29 -12.21 -8.05
N GLU A 53 4.31 -12.78 -8.67
CA GLU A 53 5.33 -13.58 -7.97
C GLU A 53 6.05 -12.74 -6.90
N ASN A 54 6.41 -11.50 -7.25
CA ASN A 54 7.04 -10.54 -6.34
C ASN A 54 6.21 -10.22 -5.09
N VAL A 55 4.87 -10.26 -5.16
CA VAL A 55 4.00 -10.06 -3.98
C VAL A 55 4.33 -11.09 -2.90
N ARG A 56 4.46 -12.37 -3.30
CA ARG A 56 4.72 -13.46 -2.35
C ARG A 56 6.11 -13.34 -1.72
N GLU A 57 7.11 -12.92 -2.49
CA GLU A 57 8.49 -12.81 -2.03
C GLU A 57 8.70 -11.59 -1.12
N LYS A 58 8.08 -10.45 -1.45
CA LYS A 58 8.29 -9.19 -0.73
C LYS A 58 7.45 -9.06 0.54
N VAL A 59 6.25 -9.63 0.60
CA VAL A 59 5.35 -9.51 1.77
C VAL A 59 5.67 -10.53 2.87
N ARG A 60 6.39 -11.61 2.56
CA ARG A 60 6.75 -12.65 3.54
C ARG A 60 8.06 -12.39 4.31
N LYS A 61 8.79 -11.34 3.98
CA LYS A 61 9.94 -10.87 4.76
C LYS A 61 9.49 -9.96 5.88
#